data_AF-A0A1Y0GXH6-F1
#
_entry.id   AF-A0A1Y0GXH6-F1
#
_cell.length_a   1.000
_cell.length_b   1.000
_cell.length_c   1.000
_cell.angle_alpha   90.00
_cell.angle_beta   90.00
_cell.angle_gamma   90.00
#
_symmetry.space_group_name_H-M   'P 1'
#
loop_
_entity.id
_entity.type
_entity.pdbx_description
1 polymer ?
#
loop_
_entity_poly.entity_id
_entity_poly.type
_entity_poly.pdbx_seq_one_letter_code
_entity_poly.pdbx_strand_id
1 'polypeptide(L)'
;MGGQPTEAELKQFNWGALLLNWIWGLNHKHYMALLCFIPCVGLIYAIYLGFKGNEIAWQSGRFSSADEMHKCQVIWAKWGVGVLVAAVVLNILQVMVLGAAVASGAAR
;
A
#
# COMPACT_ATOMS: atom_id res chain seq x y z
N MET A 1 18.80 -9.09 -19.07
CA MET A 1 18.17 -8.18 -20.04
C MET A 1 16.70 -8.14 -19.71
N GLY A 2 16.27 -7.18 -18.87
CA GLY A 2 14.87 -7.08 -18.51
C GLY A 2 14.10 -6.48 -19.68
N GLY A 3 13.28 -7.30 -20.34
CA GLY A 3 12.47 -6.88 -21.47
C GLY A 3 11.20 -6.12 -21.04
N GLN A 4 10.24 -6.06 -21.96
CA GLN A 4 8.87 -5.65 -21.66
C GLN A 4 8.23 -6.65 -20.68
N PRO A 5 7.42 -6.18 -19.72
CA PRO A 5 6.72 -7.08 -18.81
C PRO A 5 5.70 -7.93 -19.56
N THR A 6 5.59 -9.19 -19.16
CA THR A 6 4.54 -10.09 -19.63
C THR A 6 3.18 -9.68 -19.07
N GLU A 7 2.10 -10.10 -19.73
CA GLU A 7 0.74 -9.87 -19.23
C GLU A 7 0.53 -10.47 -17.84
N ALA A 8 1.16 -11.63 -17.56
CA ALA A 8 1.10 -12.28 -16.26
C ALA A 8 1.72 -11.42 -15.16
N GLU A 9 2.88 -10.80 -15.40
CA GLU A 9 3.55 -9.91 -14.43
C GLU A 9 2.73 -8.65 -14.14
N LEU A 10 2.11 -8.07 -15.17
CA LEU A 10 1.26 -6.88 -15.03
C LEU A 10 -0.03 -7.16 -14.24
N LYS A 11 -0.53 -8.40 -14.28
CA LYS A 11 -1.73 -8.84 -13.55
C LYS A 11 -1.45 -9.34 -12.13
N GLN A 12 -0.19 -9.41 -11.70
CA GLN A 12 0.14 -9.77 -10.32
C GLN A 12 -0.36 -8.70 -9.34
N PHE A 13 -0.79 -9.16 -8.17
CA PHE A 13 -1.27 -8.27 -7.13
C PHE A 13 -0.15 -7.40 -6.55
N ASN A 14 -0.37 -6.10 -6.51
CA ASN A 14 0.58 -5.12 -6.02
C ASN A 14 0.23 -4.69 -4.59
N TRP A 15 0.85 -5.37 -3.63
CA TRP A 15 0.70 -5.06 -2.20
C TRP A 15 1.14 -3.65 -1.83
N GLY A 16 2.16 -3.12 -2.51
CA GLY A 16 2.63 -1.76 -2.30
C GLY A 16 1.56 -0.72 -2.66
N ALA A 17 0.94 -0.89 -3.82
CA ALA A 17 -0.13 -0.04 -4.32
C ALA A 17 -1.41 -0.12 -3.48
N LEU A 18 -1.74 -1.29 -2.91
CA LEU A 18 -2.85 -1.42 -1.97
C LEU A 18 -2.56 -0.69 -0.65
N LEU A 19 -1.44 -1.05 0.01
CA LEU A 19 -1.15 -0.68 1.40
C LEU A 19 -0.67 0.76 1.55
N LEU A 20 0.05 1.28 0.54
CA LEU A 20 0.59 2.64 0.52
C LEU A 20 -0.04 3.48 -0.61
N ASN A 21 -1.28 3.19 -0.96
CA ASN A 21 -2.02 3.71 -2.11
C ASN A 21 -1.71 5.16 -2.54
N TRP A 22 -1.98 6.16 -1.70
CA TRP A 22 -1.81 7.56 -2.08
C TRP A 22 -0.33 7.94 -2.28
N ILE A 23 0.57 7.46 -1.41
CA ILE A 23 2.02 7.73 -1.52
C ILE A 23 2.58 7.05 -2.77
N TRP A 24 2.21 5.78 -2.96
CA TRP A 24 2.57 4.98 -4.11
C TRP A 24 2.08 5.63 -5.41
N GLY A 25 0.84 6.13 -5.43
CA GLY A 25 0.24 6.79 -6.59
C GLY A 25 0.93 8.10 -6.95
N LEU A 26 1.27 8.93 -5.95
CA LEU A 26 2.08 10.14 -6.17
C LEU A 26 3.43 9.81 -6.80
N ASN A 27 4.11 8.77 -6.31
CA ASN A 27 5.37 8.33 -6.90
C ASN A 27 5.17 7.88 -8.36
N HIS A 28 4.12 7.13 -8.68
CA HIS A 28 3.89 6.63 -10.05
C HIS A 28 3.09 7.58 -10.94
N LYS A 29 2.97 8.87 -10.57
CA LYS A 29 2.21 9.90 -11.31
C LYS A 29 0.73 9.53 -11.54
N HIS A 30 0.17 8.68 -10.68
CA HIS A 30 -1.22 8.24 -10.71
C HIS A 30 -2.04 8.96 -9.64
N TYR A 31 -2.38 10.22 -9.90
CA TYR A 31 -3.05 11.11 -8.94
C TYR A 31 -4.46 10.66 -8.55
N MET A 32 -5.10 9.80 -9.35
CA MET A 32 -6.38 9.21 -8.95
C MET A 32 -6.26 8.35 -7.68
N ALA A 33 -5.06 7.94 -7.27
CA ALA A 33 -4.84 7.30 -5.97
C ALA A 33 -5.26 8.18 -4.78
N LEU A 34 -5.42 9.50 -4.95
CA LEU A 34 -5.95 10.39 -3.92
C LEU A 34 -7.43 10.14 -3.61
N LEU A 35 -8.16 9.42 -4.48
CA LEU A 35 -9.53 8.96 -4.18
C LEU A 35 -9.58 8.05 -2.95
N CYS A 36 -8.44 7.49 -2.52
CA CYS A 36 -8.31 6.72 -1.29
C CYS A 36 -8.69 7.49 -0.01
N PHE A 37 -8.74 8.83 -0.04
CA PHE A 37 -9.19 9.64 1.09
C PHE A 37 -10.71 9.78 1.22
N ILE A 38 -11.48 9.38 0.21
CA ILE A 38 -12.95 9.40 0.27
C ILE A 38 -13.42 8.10 0.96
N PRO A 39 -14.24 8.15 2.03
CA PRO A 39 -14.76 6.95 2.66
C PRO A 39 -15.50 6.04 1.69
N CYS A 40 -15.44 4.72 1.89
CA CYS A 40 -15.99 3.65 1.03
C CYS A 40 -15.39 3.60 -0.39
N VAL A 41 -15.41 4.70 -1.13
CA VAL A 41 -14.76 4.85 -2.45
C VAL A 41 -13.29 4.51 -2.35
N GLY A 42 -12.62 4.99 -1.30
CA GLY A 42 -11.20 4.81 -1.11
C GLY A 42 -10.79 3.37 -0.84
N LEU A 43 -11.65 2.59 -0.18
CA LEU A 43 -11.43 1.16 0.01
C LEU A 43 -11.51 0.40 -1.33
N ILE A 44 -12.56 0.67 -2.11
CA ILE A 44 -12.74 0.09 -3.45
C ILE A 44 -11.56 0.47 -4.34
N TYR A 45 -11.14 1.74 -4.28
CA TYR A 45 -10.05 2.26 -5.09
C TYR A 45 -8.69 1.68 -4.68
N ALA A 46 -8.44 1.49 -3.39
CA ALA A 46 -7.23 0.83 -2.90
C ALA A 46 -7.14 -0.63 -3.41
N ILE A 47 -8.26 -1.37 -3.42
CA ILE A 47 -8.33 -2.72 -3.98
C ILE A 47 -8.07 -2.69 -5.49
N TYR A 48 -8.65 -1.74 -6.21
CA TYR A 48 -8.38 -1.52 -7.63
C TYR A 48 -6.87 -1.30 -7.90
N LEU A 49 -6.21 -0.45 -7.09
CA LEU A 49 -4.76 -0.25 -7.16
C LEU A 49 -3.98 -1.53 -6.86
N GLY A 50 -4.48 -2.40 -5.98
CA GLY A 50 -3.90 -3.73 -5.77
C GLY A 50 -3.88 -4.58 -7.03
N PHE A 51 -4.97 -4.62 -7.81
CA PHE A 51 -5.04 -5.41 -9.04
C PHE A 51 -4.35 -4.76 -10.24
N LYS A 52 -4.41 -3.43 -10.36
CA LYS A 52 -3.90 -2.68 -11.52
C LYS A 52 -2.57 -1.98 -11.27
N GLY A 53 -2.00 -2.09 -10.08
CA GLY A 53 -0.83 -1.33 -9.67
C GLY A 53 0.39 -1.57 -10.55
N ASN A 54 0.67 -2.81 -10.96
CA ASN A 54 1.82 -3.10 -11.83
C ASN A 54 1.63 -2.51 -13.24
N GLU A 55 0.42 -2.58 -13.80
CA GLU A 55 0.08 -1.94 -15.08
C GLU A 55 0.24 -0.42 -15.01
N ILE A 56 -0.28 0.21 -13.97
CA ILE A 56 -0.13 1.66 -13.73
C ILE A 56 1.34 2.03 -13.54
N ALA A 57 2.10 1.24 -12.79
CA ALA A 57 3.53 1.47 -12.59
C ALA A 57 4.30 1.41 -13.92
N TRP A 58 3.98 0.46 -14.80
CA TRP A 58 4.59 0.36 -16.12
C TRP A 58 4.24 1.57 -17.00
N GLN A 59 2.96 1.93 -17.05
CA GLN A 59 2.45 3.07 -17.83
C GLN A 59 3.01 4.42 -17.37
N SER A 60 3.54 4.52 -16.15
CA SER A 60 4.21 5.74 -15.66
C SER A 60 5.46 6.13 -16.47
N GLY A 61 6.01 5.20 -17.27
CA GLY A 61 7.20 5.41 -18.11
C GLY A 61 8.49 5.57 -17.31
N ARG A 62 8.48 5.22 -16.01
CA ARG A 62 9.64 5.41 -15.10
C ARG A 62 10.68 4.31 -15.18
N PHE A 63 10.33 3.15 -15.73
CA PHE A 63 11.18 1.95 -15.68
C PHE A 63 11.66 1.61 -17.08
N SER A 64 12.95 1.29 -17.20
CA SER A 64 13.55 0.88 -18.49
C SER A 64 13.35 -0.62 -18.76
N SER A 65 12.97 -1.39 -17.74
CA SER A 65 12.80 -2.84 -17.83
C SER A 65 11.80 -3.39 -16.82
N ALA A 66 11.19 -4.54 -17.13
CA ALA A 66 10.30 -5.27 -16.22
C ALA A 66 10.97 -5.63 -14.89
N ASP A 67 12.23 -6.09 -14.94
CA ASP A 67 13.01 -6.45 -13.74
C ASP A 67 13.19 -5.27 -12.78
N GLU A 68 13.46 -4.08 -13.31
CA GLU A 68 13.61 -2.85 -12.54
C GLU A 68 12.30 -2.45 -11.86
N MET A 69 11.20 -2.49 -12.62
CA MET A 69 9.86 -2.26 -12.09
C MET A 69 9.54 -3.25 -10.97
N HIS A 70 9.72 -4.54 -11.21
CA HIS A 70 9.39 -5.59 -10.25
C HIS A 70 10.18 -5.40 -8.93
N LYS A 71 11.48 -5.13 -9.01
CA LYS A 71 12.31 -4.82 -7.83
C LYS A 71 11.77 -3.63 -7.05
N CYS A 72 11.36 -2.56 -7.74
CA CYS A 72 10.74 -1.40 -7.11
C CYS A 72 9.41 -1.77 -6.41
N GLN A 73 8.53 -2.53 -7.07
CA GLN A 73 7.25 -2.94 -6.48
C GLN A 73 7.43 -3.88 -5.27
N VAL A 74 8.44 -4.75 -5.26
CA VAL A 74 8.80 -5.57 -4.09
C VAL A 74 9.24 -4.69 -2.91
N ILE A 75 10.00 -3.62 -3.15
CA ILE A 75 10.38 -2.67 -2.08
C ILE A 75 9.13 -1.97 -1.52
N TRP A 76 8.22 -1.51 -2.40
CA TRP A 76 6.95 -0.94 -1.98
C TRP A 76 6.11 -1.90 -1.13
N ALA A 77 6.02 -3.17 -1.53
CA ALA A 77 5.32 -4.20 -0.77
C ALA A 77 5.93 -4.37 0.64
N LYS A 78 7.26 -4.43 0.75
CA LYS A 78 7.95 -4.54 2.05
C LYS A 78 7.65 -3.35 2.96
N TRP A 79 7.73 -2.12 2.44
CA TRP A 79 7.37 -0.93 3.21
C TRP A 79 5.90 -0.92 3.61
N GLY A 80 5.00 -1.30 2.70
CA GLY A 80 3.57 -1.36 2.98
C GLY A 80 3.24 -2.33 4.11
N VAL A 81 3.83 -3.53 4.08
CA VAL A 81 3.67 -4.52 5.15
C VAL A 81 4.29 -4.01 6.46
N GLY A 82 5.48 -3.41 6.42
CA GLY A 82 6.14 -2.86 7.60
C GLY A 82 5.32 -1.77 8.30
N VAL A 83 4.75 -0.83 7.53
CA VAL A 83 3.87 0.23 8.05
C VAL A 83 2.59 -0.37 8.64
N LEU A 84 1.98 -1.34 7.97
CA LEU A 84 0.79 -2.02 8.48
C LEU A 84 1.05 -2.72 9.82
N VAL A 85 2.14 -3.48 9.92
CA VAL A 85 2.53 -4.17 11.16
C VAL A 85 2.78 -3.17 12.28
N ALA A 86 3.52 -2.09 12.01
CA ALA A 86 3.77 -1.04 13.00
C ALA A 86 2.45 -0.41 13.48
N ALA A 87 1.53 -0.08 12.57
CA ALA A 87 0.22 0.47 12.91
C ALA A 87 -0.60 -0.48 13.79
N VAL A 88 -0.62 -1.79 13.47
CA VAL A 88 -1.32 -2.81 14.28
C VAL A 88 -0.75 -2.89 15.69
N VAL A 89 0.59 -2.97 15.82
CA VAL A 89 1.27 -3.01 17.14
C VAL A 89 0.94 -1.77 17.96
N LEU A 90 1.01 -0.58 17.36
CA LEU A 90 0.68 0.67 18.05
C LEU A 90 -0.78 0.71 18.51
N ASN A 91 -1.72 0.24 17.69
CA ASN A 91 -3.14 0.18 18.07
C ASN A 91 -3.37 -0.80 19.25
N ILE A 92 -2.72 -1.97 19.23
CA ILE A 92 -2.80 -2.92 20.34
C ILE A 92 -2.27 -2.29 21.63
N LEU A 93 -1.11 -1.63 21.57
CA LEU A 93 -0.53 -0.91 22.72
C LEU A 93 -1.47 0.18 23.25
N GLN A 94 -2.10 0.98 22.38
CA GLN A 94 -3.07 1.99 22.78
C GLN A 94 -4.28 1.40 23.50
N VAL A 95 -4.84 0.30 22.99
CA VAL A 95 -5.97 -0.39 23.62
C VAL A 95 -5.60 -0.91 25.01
N MET A 96 -4.41 -1.50 25.16
CA MET A 96 -3.93 -1.99 26.46
C MET A 96 -3.73 -0.85 27.47
N VAL A 97 -3.11 0.26 27.06
CA VAL A 97 -2.90 1.44 27.92
C VAL A 97 -4.24 2.05 28.33
N LEU A 98 -5.18 2.20 27.40
CA LEU A 98 -6.50 2.75 27.67
C LEU A 98 -7.30 1.83 28.63
N GLY A 99 -7.26 0.52 28.41
CA GLY A 99 -7.91 -0.46 29.27
C GLY A 99 -7.36 -0.43 30.71
N ALA A 100 -6.03 -0.37 30.87
CA ALA A 100 -5.40 -0.25 32.18
C ALA A 100 -5.77 1.07 32.89
N ALA A 101 -5.84 2.18 32.16
CA ALA A 101 -6.24 3.48 32.71
C ALA A 101 -7.70 3.47 33.20
N VAL A 102 -8.62 2.88 32.42
CA VAL A 102 -10.04 2.74 32.80
C VAL A 102 -10.18 1.85 34.05
N ALA A 103 -9.47 0.73 34.11
CA ALA A 103 -9.47 -0.16 35.28
C ALA A 103 -8.93 0.53 36.54
N SER A 104 -7.87 1.34 36.39
CA SER A 104 -7.26 2.10 37.49
C SER A 104 -8.12 3.26 37.98
N GLY A 105 -8.92 3.87 37.09
CA GLY A 105 -9.89 4.90 37.45
C GLY A 105 -11.14 4.35 38.14
N ALA A 106 -11.59 3.15 37.78
CA ALA A 106 -12.71 2.47 38.44
C ALA A 106 -12.37 1.94 39.85
N ALA A 107 -11.09 1.82 40.19
CA ALA A 107 -10.60 1.38 41.49
C ALA A 107 -10.36 2.53 42.50
N ARG A 108 -10.66 3.78 42.12
CA ARG A 108 -10.62 4.98 42.96
C ARG A 108 -12.03 5.44 43.29
#